data_AF-A0A953E1Q0-F1
#
_entry.id   AF-A0A953E1Q0-F1
#
_cell.length_a   1.000
_cell.length_b   1.000
_cell.length_c   1.000
_cell.angle_alpha   90.00
_cell.angle_beta   90.00
_cell.angle_gamma   90.00
#
_symmetry.space_group_name_H-M   'P 1'
#
loop_
_entity.id
_entity.type
_entity.pdbx_description
1 polymer ?
#
loop_
_entity_poly.entity_id
_entity_poly.type
_entity_poly.pdbx_seq_one_letter_code
_entity_poly.pdbx_strand_id
1 'polypeptide(L)'
;MEHVVFFPAPDRTPAFRRFPSLDEALRFVEHLRNVENVTEASVYQLTEVPLSFRPWYRVEVPAGAADGDGRPSQPTTVAEAIEAIGSATGIVVPDQPLGVGPVDAESPFTGGPIPAVAPPAPVAESPEANRDVAPADGRRGLGFFAR
;
A
#
# COMPACT_ATOMS: atom_id res chain seq x y z
N MET A 1 -18.18 -6.89 8.99
CA MET A 1 -17.21 -6.73 7.89
C MET A 1 -17.08 -5.25 7.62
N GLU A 2 -15.86 -4.72 7.61
CA GLU A 2 -15.63 -3.28 7.48
C GLU A 2 -15.77 -2.80 6.03
N HIS A 3 -16.20 -1.56 5.90
CA HIS A 3 -16.34 -0.86 4.62
C HIS A 3 -15.57 0.47 4.68
N VAL A 4 -15.09 0.94 3.55
CA VAL A 4 -14.46 2.24 3.41
C VAL A 4 -15.15 3.02 2.31
N VAL A 5 -15.42 4.30 2.59
CA VAL A 5 -15.96 5.24 1.61
C VAL A 5 -14.85 6.20 1.22
N PHE A 6 -14.58 6.31 -0.08
CA PHE A 6 -13.70 7.32 -0.66
C PHE A 6 -14.55 8.41 -1.29
N PHE A 7 -14.18 9.67 -1.06
CA PHE A 7 -14.89 10.83 -1.57
C PHE A 7 -13.93 12.02 -1.68
N PRO A 8 -14.16 12.96 -2.61
CA PRO A 8 -13.42 14.22 -2.62
C PRO A 8 -13.86 15.07 -1.42
N ALA A 9 -12.90 15.54 -0.63
CA ALA A 9 -13.14 16.56 0.39
C ALA A 9 -13.55 17.90 -0.26
N PRO A 10 -14.06 18.87 0.52
CA PRO A 10 -14.47 20.17 -0.01
C PRO A 10 -13.35 20.94 -0.73
N ASP A 11 -12.08 20.65 -0.41
CA ASP A 11 -10.88 21.17 -1.05
C ASP A 11 -10.43 20.37 -2.28
N ARG A 12 -11.24 19.38 -2.72
CA ARG A 12 -10.98 18.40 -3.78
C ARG A 12 -9.84 17.42 -3.49
N THR A 13 -9.33 17.37 -2.27
CA THR A 13 -8.37 16.32 -1.90
C THR A 13 -9.08 14.99 -1.70
N PRO A 14 -8.45 13.85 -2.02
CA PRO A 14 -9.05 12.55 -1.76
C PRO A 14 -9.13 12.30 -0.25
N ALA A 15 -10.34 12.07 0.25
CA ALA A 15 -10.61 11.70 1.63
C ALA A 15 -11.22 10.30 1.70
N PHE A 16 -11.07 9.66 2.87
CA PHE A 16 -11.66 8.37 3.14
C PHE A 16 -12.17 8.26 4.57
N ARG A 17 -13.19 7.42 4.77
CA ARG A 17 -13.73 7.09 6.09
C ARG A 17 -14.10 5.62 6.19
N ARG A 18 -13.74 4.99 7.30
CA ARG A 18 -14.04 3.58 7.58
C ARG A 18 -15.32 3.44 8.40
N PHE A 19 -16.08 2.39 8.12
CA PHE A 19 -17.34 2.06 8.77
C PHE A 19 -17.39 0.57 9.12
N PRO A 20 -17.97 0.20 10.27
CA PRO A 20 -18.10 -1.19 10.70
C PRO A 20 -19.17 -1.98 9.92
N SER A 21 -20.11 -1.29 9.26
CA SER A 21 -21.23 -1.88 8.53
C SER A 21 -21.51 -1.16 7.21
N LEU A 22 -22.17 -1.87 6.27
CA LEU A 22 -22.55 -1.31 4.97
C LEU A 22 -23.64 -0.24 5.10
N ASP A 23 -24.63 -0.46 5.98
CA ASP A 23 -25.76 0.45 6.20
C ASP A 23 -25.30 1.85 6.67
N GLU A 24 -24.34 1.91 7.59
CA GLU A 24 -23.74 3.18 8.02
C GLU A 24 -22.96 3.86 6.90
N ALA A 25 -22.22 3.10 6.10
CA ALA A 25 -21.48 3.64 4.96
C ALA A 25 -22.44 4.25 3.91
N LEU A 26 -23.57 3.60 3.63
CA LEU A 26 -24.57 4.11 2.69
C LEU A 26 -25.25 5.38 3.21
N ARG A 27 -25.65 5.42 4.49
CA ARG A 27 -26.18 6.66 5.11
C ARG A 27 -25.20 7.81 4.98
N PHE A 28 -23.91 7.56 5.12
CA PHE A 28 -22.88 8.58 4.93
C PHE A 28 -22.76 9.04 3.47
N VAL A 29 -22.80 8.13 2.50
CA VAL A 29 -22.81 8.48 1.07
C VAL A 29 -24.06 9.29 0.69
N GLU A 30 -25.21 8.94 1.26
CA GLU A 30 -26.45 9.71 1.08
C GLU A 30 -26.32 11.12 1.66
N HIS A 31 -25.72 11.26 2.85
CA HIS A 31 -25.43 12.56 3.43
C HIS A 31 -24.51 13.40 2.54
N LEU A 32 -23.43 12.79 2.04
CA LEU A 32 -22.49 13.44 1.11
C LEU A 32 -23.20 13.95 -0.15
N ARG A 33 -24.09 13.16 -0.73
CA ARG A 33 -24.85 13.56 -1.94
C ARG A 33 -25.89 14.63 -1.65
N ASN A 34 -26.63 14.51 -0.55
CA ASN A 34 -27.79 15.35 -0.27
C ASN A 34 -27.44 16.67 0.42
N VAL A 35 -26.39 16.69 1.24
CA VAL A 35 -26.01 17.84 2.07
C VAL A 35 -24.75 18.50 1.53
N GLU A 36 -23.73 17.70 1.20
CA GLU A 36 -22.42 18.21 0.76
C GLU A 36 -22.31 18.32 -0.77
N ASN A 37 -23.33 17.87 -1.51
CA ASN A 37 -23.40 17.87 -2.97
C ASN A 37 -22.21 17.15 -3.64
N VAL A 38 -21.68 16.11 -2.98
CA VAL A 38 -20.58 15.28 -3.48
C VAL A 38 -21.14 14.11 -4.30
N THR A 39 -20.86 14.09 -5.59
CA THR A 39 -21.36 13.06 -6.52
C THR A 39 -20.40 11.87 -6.68
N GLU A 40 -19.10 12.12 -6.56
CA GLU A 40 -18.02 11.15 -6.78
C GLU A 40 -17.63 10.41 -5.49
N ALA A 41 -18.56 9.63 -4.92
CA ALA A 41 -18.29 8.77 -3.77
C ALA A 41 -18.28 7.29 -4.17
N SER A 42 -17.30 6.54 -3.67
CA SER A 42 -17.11 5.11 -3.93
C SER A 42 -17.03 4.32 -2.63
N VAL A 43 -17.70 3.17 -2.55
CA VAL A 43 -17.71 2.29 -1.36
C VAL A 43 -16.99 0.99 -1.68
N TYR A 44 -16.08 0.59 -0.80
CA TYR A 44 -15.35 -0.68 -0.91
C TYR A 44 -15.46 -1.48 0.38
N GLN A 45 -15.40 -2.80 0.25
CA GLN A 45 -15.26 -3.73 1.36
C GLN A 45 -13.78 -3.88 1.73
N LEU A 46 -13.47 -3.89 3.02
CA LEU A 46 -12.12 -4.16 3.50
C LEU A 46 -11.91 -5.65 3.71
N THR A 47 -10.92 -6.21 3.01
CA THR A 47 -10.46 -7.59 3.15
C THR A 47 -9.01 -7.57 3.62
N GLU A 48 -8.73 -8.22 4.75
CA GLU A 48 -7.37 -8.34 5.27
C GLU A 48 -6.55 -9.28 4.37
N VAL A 49 -5.40 -8.79 3.92
CA VAL A 49 -4.43 -9.58 3.15
C VAL A 49 -3.31 -10.00 4.08
N PRO A 50 -3.16 -11.29 4.42
CA PRO A 50 -2.07 -11.74 5.27
C PRO A 50 -0.74 -11.59 4.53
N LEU A 51 0.14 -10.74 5.05
CA LEU A 51 1.48 -10.53 4.49
C LEU A 51 2.51 -11.37 5.25
N SER A 52 3.49 -11.88 4.52
CA SER A 52 4.64 -12.60 5.09
C SER A 52 5.91 -12.08 4.45
N PHE A 53 6.81 -11.54 5.24
CA PHE A 53 8.10 -11.03 4.79
C PHE A 53 9.14 -12.15 4.89
N ARG A 54 9.72 -12.53 3.74
CA ARG A 54 10.85 -13.47 3.68
C ARG A 54 12.05 -12.78 3.08
N PRO A 55 13.21 -12.74 3.76
CA PRO A 55 14.42 -12.24 3.14
C PRO A 55 14.83 -13.18 2.02
N TRP A 56 15.23 -12.61 0.89
CA TRP A 56 15.87 -13.37 -0.19
C TRP A 56 17.19 -12.68 -0.52
N TYR A 57 18.20 -13.49 -0.83
CA TYR A 57 19.52 -13.01 -1.18
C TYR A 57 19.81 -13.44 -2.62
N ARG A 58 20.15 -12.46 -3.46
CA ARG A 58 20.74 -12.74 -4.76
C ARG A 58 22.24 -12.88 -4.59
N VAL A 59 22.74 -14.10 -4.74
CA VAL A 59 24.19 -14.35 -4.76
C VAL A 59 24.63 -14.43 -6.20
N GLU A 60 25.48 -13.51 -6.62
CA GLU A 60 26.18 -13.60 -7.90
C GLU A 60 27.48 -14.37 -7.66
N VAL A 61 27.56 -15.58 -8.20
CA VAL A 61 28.78 -16.39 -8.15
C VAL A 61 29.57 -16.14 -9.42
N PRO A 62 30.80 -15.60 -9.34
CA PRO A 62 31.63 -15.44 -10.53
C PRO A 62 31.94 -16.82 -11.13
N ALA A 63 31.80 -16.93 -12.45
CA ALA A 63 32.16 -18.12 -13.23
C ALA A 63 33.68 -18.34 -13.14
N GLY A 64 34.11 -19.12 -12.15
CA GLY A 64 35.51 -19.33 -11.81
C GLY A 64 35.74 -19.77 -10.36
N ALA A 65 34.72 -19.68 -9.50
CA ALA A 65 34.78 -20.18 -8.11
C ALA A 65 34.35 -21.65 -7.94
N ALA A 66 34.14 -22.39 -9.03
CA ALA A 66 33.68 -23.78 -9.01
C ALA A 66 34.78 -24.81 -8.70
N ASP A 67 36.01 -24.37 -8.38
CA ASP A 67 37.13 -25.22 -7.98
C ASP A 67 37.49 -24.96 -6.50
N GLY A 68 36.49 -25.05 -5.63
CA GLY A 68 36.66 -25.13 -4.18
C GLY A 68 36.46 -26.57 -3.74
N ASP A 69 37.57 -27.28 -3.49
CA ASP A 69 37.67 -28.66 -3.03
C ASP A 69 36.55 -29.01 -2.03
N GLY A 70 35.64 -29.88 -2.45
CA GLY A 70 34.53 -30.39 -1.66
C GLY A 70 34.99 -31.35 -0.58
N ARG A 71 35.81 -30.89 0.37
CA ARG A 71 36.13 -31.68 1.57
C ARG A 71 35.04 -31.45 2.61
N PRO A 72 34.22 -32.47 2.95
CA PRO A 72 33.30 -32.35 4.07
C PRO A 72 34.11 -32.17 5.36
N SER A 73 33.96 -31.02 6.01
CA SER A 73 34.39 -30.81 7.38
C SER A 73 33.65 -31.82 8.26
N GLN A 74 34.40 -32.72 8.91
CA GLN A 74 33.84 -33.67 9.86
C GLN A 74 33.14 -32.91 10.99
N PRO A 75 31.97 -33.39 11.48
CA PRO A 75 31.29 -32.78 12.61
C PRO A 75 32.12 -33.02 13.88
N THR A 76 32.79 -31.98 14.38
CA THR A 76 33.28 -31.96 15.76
C THR A 76 32.05 -32.10 16.67
N THR A 77 32.00 -33.20 17.42
CA THR A 77 30.92 -33.51 18.34
C THR A 77 30.80 -32.42 19.42
N VAL A 78 29.57 -31.92 19.58
CA VAL A 78 29.18 -30.82 20.49
C VAL A 78 29.30 -31.18 21.98
N ALA A 79 29.90 -32.32 22.32
CA ALA A 79 29.95 -32.85 23.68
C ALA A 79 30.98 -32.13 24.57
N GLU A 80 32.02 -31.52 24.00
CA GLU A 80 33.09 -30.87 24.79
C GLU A 80 32.87 -29.35 24.99
N ALA A 81 31.92 -28.74 24.26
CA ALA A 81 31.64 -27.31 24.36
C ALA A 81 30.65 -26.94 25.49
N ILE A 82 30.00 -27.93 26.11
CA ILE A 82 28.94 -27.70 27.11
C ILE A 82 29.48 -27.66 28.56
N GLU A 83 30.69 -28.15 28.83
CA GLU A 83 31.30 -28.08 30.17
C GLU A 83 32.04 -26.77 30.46
N ALA A 84 32.31 -25.93 29.45
CA ALA A 84 33.03 -24.66 29.65
C ALA A 84 32.13 -23.45 29.95
N ILE A 85 30.80 -23.59 29.90
CA ILE A 85 29.83 -22.50 30.14
C ILE A 85 29.11 -22.66 31.49
N GLY A 86 29.69 -23.48 32.37
CA GLY A 86 29.27 -23.59 33.75
C GLY A 86 29.38 -22.25 34.47
N SER A 87 28.23 -21.67 34.77
CA SER A 87 27.99 -20.78 35.90
C SER A 87 28.61 -19.37 35.84
N ALA A 88 27.94 -18.46 35.12
CA ALA A 88 27.97 -17.03 35.44
C ALA A 88 26.55 -16.45 35.40
N THR A 89 25.77 -16.75 36.43
CA THR A 89 24.62 -15.94 36.84
C THR A 89 25.07 -14.50 37.08
N GLY A 90 24.49 -13.55 36.32
CA GLY A 90 24.77 -12.13 36.52
C GLY A 90 24.18 -11.21 35.46
N ILE A 91 22.89 -11.36 35.11
CA ILE A 91 22.19 -10.28 34.42
C ILE A 91 21.92 -9.21 35.48
N VAL A 92 22.79 -8.20 35.53
CA VAL A 92 22.50 -6.95 36.23
C VAL A 92 21.50 -6.19 35.36
N VAL A 93 20.26 -6.15 35.80
CA VAL A 93 19.27 -5.18 35.33
C VAL A 93 19.66 -3.83 35.93
N PRO A 94 20.09 -2.81 35.16
CA PRO A 94 20.15 -1.47 35.72
C PRO A 94 18.72 -1.00 35.96
N ASP A 95 18.35 -0.91 37.24
CA ASP A 95 17.18 -0.16 37.70
C ASP A 95 17.47 1.32 37.48
N GLN A 96 17.14 1.83 36.30
CA GLN A 96 17.16 3.25 36.00
C GLN A 96 15.70 3.72 35.94
N PRO A 97 15.23 4.54 36.90
CA PRO A 97 13.94 5.18 36.73
C PRO A 97 14.04 6.10 35.51
N LEU A 98 13.14 5.91 34.54
CA LEU A 98 12.94 6.84 33.42
C LEU A 98 12.55 8.19 34.02
N GLY A 99 13.54 9.06 34.20
CA GLY A 99 13.33 10.44 34.62
C GLY A 99 12.50 11.16 33.57
N VAL A 100 11.22 11.37 33.87
CA VAL A 100 10.37 12.30 33.14
C VAL A 100 10.85 13.70 33.52
N GLY A 101 11.79 14.23 32.73
CA GLY A 101 12.11 15.66 32.78
C GLY A 101 10.90 16.48 32.34
N PRO A 102 10.67 17.67 32.91
CA PRO A 102 9.60 18.54 32.44
C PRO A 102 9.84 18.88 30.96
N VAL A 103 8.79 18.71 30.16
CA VAL A 103 8.75 19.15 28.76
C VAL A 103 8.75 20.67 28.74
N ASP A 104 9.94 21.27 28.72
CA ASP A 104 10.08 22.67 28.35
C ASP A 104 9.62 22.84 26.90
N ALA A 105 8.63 23.71 26.75
CA ALA A 105 8.06 24.12 25.48
C ALA A 105 9.08 24.90 24.64
N GLU A 106 8.82 24.89 23.32
CA GLU A 106 9.45 25.67 22.26
C GLU A 106 10.81 25.19 21.72
N SER A 107 10.74 24.56 20.55
CA SER A 107 11.69 24.83 19.47
C SER A 107 10.95 24.83 18.13
N PRO A 108 10.98 25.94 17.37
CA PRO A 108 10.38 25.98 16.04
C PRO A 108 11.23 25.13 15.10
N PHE A 109 10.60 24.13 14.49
CA PHE A 109 11.21 23.33 13.45
C PHE A 109 11.36 24.22 12.20
N THR A 110 12.55 24.76 11.98
CA THR A 110 12.91 25.48 10.76
C THR A 110 12.84 24.51 9.59
N GLY A 111 11.82 24.67 8.76
CA GLY A 111 11.61 23.87 7.55
C GLY A 111 12.75 24.01 6.56
N GLY A 112 13.50 22.93 6.36
CA GLY A 112 14.33 22.76 5.17
C GLY A 112 13.44 22.47 3.94
N PRO A 113 13.86 22.88 2.73
CA PRO A 113 13.05 22.71 1.54
C PRO A 113 12.90 21.23 1.19
N ILE A 114 11.67 20.74 1.18
CA ILE A 114 11.27 19.48 0.55
C ILE A 114 11.59 19.55 -0.95
N PRO A 115 12.31 18.57 -1.53
CA PRO A 115 12.52 18.53 -2.97
C PRO A 115 11.17 18.34 -3.68
N ALA A 116 10.85 19.26 -4.58
CA ALA A 116 9.64 19.21 -5.39
C ALA A 116 9.69 17.97 -6.30
N VAL A 117 8.79 17.01 -6.05
CA VAL A 117 8.53 15.91 -6.99
C VAL A 117 7.82 16.52 -8.20
N ALA A 118 8.49 16.50 -9.35
CA ALA A 118 7.92 16.98 -10.61
C ALA A 118 6.66 16.16 -10.97
N PRO A 119 5.60 16.79 -11.47
CA PRO A 119 4.41 16.08 -11.94
C PRO A 119 4.79 15.15 -13.11
N PRO A 120 4.17 13.96 -13.24
CA PRO A 120 4.39 13.11 -14.40
C PRO A 120 3.91 13.82 -15.67
N ALA A 121 4.71 13.73 -16.74
CA ALA A 121 4.40 14.31 -18.04
C ALA A 121 3.05 13.79 -18.59
N PRO A 122 2.28 14.61 -19.32
CA PRO A 122 1.06 14.16 -19.95
C PRO A 122 1.39 13.07 -20.97
N VAL A 123 0.78 11.90 -20.78
CA VAL A 123 0.75 10.83 -21.78
C VAL A 123 -0.01 11.39 -22.98
N ALA A 124 0.66 11.55 -24.12
CA ALA A 124 0.00 11.95 -25.34
C ALA A 124 -0.99 10.84 -25.77
N GLU A 125 -2.28 11.13 -25.68
CA GLU A 125 -3.31 10.34 -26.36
C GLU A 125 -2.97 10.30 -27.85
N SER A 126 -2.69 9.09 -28.35
CA SER A 126 -2.71 8.82 -29.78
C SER A 126 -4.18 8.80 -30.21
N PRO A 127 -4.61 9.58 -31.21
CA PRO A 127 -5.98 9.49 -31.69
C PRO A 127 -6.11 8.18 -32.48
N GLU A 128 -6.65 7.14 -31.84
CA GLU A 128 -7.23 6.03 -32.59
C GLU A 128 -8.38 6.59 -33.41
N ALA A 129 -8.22 6.47 -34.73
CA ALA A 129 -9.13 6.95 -35.73
C ALA A 129 -10.55 6.46 -35.45
N ASN A 130 -11.45 7.43 -35.25
CA ASN A 130 -12.88 7.28 -35.37
C ASN A 130 -13.15 6.54 -36.70
N ARG A 131 -13.43 5.24 -36.64
CA ARG A 131 -13.89 4.49 -37.80
C ARG A 131 -15.34 4.86 -38.03
N ASP A 132 -15.53 5.85 -38.89
CA ASP A 132 -16.80 6.19 -39.52
C ASP A 132 -17.53 4.91 -39.94
N VAL A 133 -18.63 4.59 -39.26
CA VAL A 133 -19.63 3.68 -39.80
C VAL A 133 -20.41 4.47 -40.84
N ALA A 134 -20.02 4.29 -42.10
CA ALA A 134 -20.73 4.83 -43.25
C ALA A 134 -22.22 4.42 -43.22
N PRO A 135 -23.18 5.33 -43.47
CA PRO A 135 -24.54 4.93 -43.75
C PRO A 135 -24.57 4.28 -45.14
N ALA A 136 -24.83 2.97 -45.18
CA ALA A 136 -25.14 2.28 -46.42
C ALA A 136 -26.49 2.80 -46.93
N ASP A 137 -26.41 3.68 -47.91
CA ASP A 137 -27.52 4.08 -48.76
C ASP A 137 -28.06 2.85 -49.53
N GLY A 138 -29.38 2.78 -49.65
CA GLY A 138 -30.06 1.85 -50.55
C GLY A 138 -30.73 0.64 -49.89
N ARG A 139 -31.97 0.81 -49.41
CA ARG A 139 -33.16 0.27 -50.12
C ARG A 139 -34.45 0.58 -49.37
N ARG A 140 -35.37 1.15 -50.15
CA ARG A 140 -36.78 1.40 -49.86
C ARG A 140 -37.46 0.13 -49.35
N GLY A 141 -38.19 0.25 -48.25
CA GLY A 141 -39.14 -0.76 -47.77
C GLY A 141 -40.37 -0.04 -47.20
N LEU A 142 -41.49 -0.18 -47.90
CA LEU A 142 -42.77 0.43 -47.59
C LEU A 142 -43.33 -0.01 -46.23
N GLY A 143 -43.84 0.99 -45.50
CA GLY A 143 -45.12 1.01 -44.77
C GLY A 143 -45.58 -0.24 -44.00
N PHE A 144 -45.54 -0.17 -42.67
CA PHE A 144 -46.48 -0.87 -41.77
C PHE A 144 -46.76 -0.04 -40.51
N PHE A 145 -47.27 1.19 -40.67
CA PHE A 145 -48.08 1.83 -39.62
C PHE A 145 -49.54 1.49 -39.90
N ALA A 146 -50.07 0.49 -39.20
CA ALA A 146 -51.48 0.18 -39.17
C ALA A 146 -51.88 -0.33 -37.79
N ARG A 147 -52.42 0.59 -36.98
CA ARG A 147 -53.73 0.53 -36.32
C ARG A 147 -53.71 1.05 -34.89
#